data_AF-H0A6T0-F1
#
_entry.id   AF-H0A6T0-F1
#
_cell.length_a   1.000
_cell.length_b   1.000
_cell.length_c   1.000
_cell.angle_alpha   90.00
_cell.angle_beta   90.00
_cell.angle_gamma   90.00
#
_symmetry.space_group_name_H-M   'P 1'
#
loop_
_entity.id
_entity.type
_entity.pdbx_description
1 polymer ?
#
loop_
_entity_poly.entity_id
_entity_poly.type
_entity_poly.pdbx_seq_one_letter_code
_entity_poly.pdbx_strand_id
1 'polypeptide(L)'
;MTELEALRGMIDRGEVQLGVHIRKMNSPGSPVYHQMENVLPLSALLAASLLSIWLIHFYVGAAILLLGTIYWMMKIQPRIKEGVFQRTAALALESERNFDALWAKDALTLYAKLPDGTERAAARKHDWRAFVRDMPGSGFEAEPGAA
;
A
#
# COMPACT_ATOMS: atom_id res chain seq x y z
N MET A 1 18.08 6.82 -19.14
CA MET A 1 17.10 7.05 -18.06
C MET A 1 15.90 6.23 -18.40
N THR A 2 15.51 5.29 -17.54
CA THR A 2 14.30 4.49 -17.76
C THR A 2 13.07 5.23 -17.23
N GLU A 3 11.88 4.86 -17.69
CA GLU A 3 10.62 5.41 -17.18
C GLU A 3 10.46 5.14 -15.68
N LEU A 4 11.00 4.00 -15.19
CA LEU A 4 10.98 3.69 -13.76
C LEU A 4 11.93 4.61 -12.97
N GLU A 5 13.10 4.93 -13.50
CA GLU A 5 14.02 5.89 -12.87
C GLU A 5 13.41 7.30 -12.81
N ALA A 6 12.74 7.73 -13.88
CA ALA A 6 12.00 8.98 -13.92
C ALA A 6 10.84 9.00 -12.91
N LEU A 7 10.06 7.91 -12.85
CA LEU A 7 8.97 7.74 -11.90
C LEU A 7 9.48 7.81 -10.45
N ARG A 8 10.58 7.13 -10.15
CA ARG A 8 11.22 7.17 -8.83
C ARG A 8 11.64 8.59 -8.47
N GLY A 9 12.27 9.30 -9.39
CA GLY A 9 12.65 10.70 -9.19
C GLY A 9 11.45 11.62 -8.93
N MET A 10 10.32 11.39 -9.60
CA MET A 10 9.08 12.16 -9.37
C MET A 10 8.43 11.83 -8.02
N ILE A 11 8.47 10.56 -7.59
CA ILE A 11 8.00 10.14 -6.26
C ILE A 11 8.85 10.80 -5.17
N ASP A 12 10.18 10.81 -5.34
CA ASP A 12 11.11 11.42 -4.38
C ASP A 12 10.90 12.94 -4.24
N ARG A 13 10.47 13.62 -5.33
CA ARG A 13 10.09 15.04 -5.32
C ARG A 13 8.67 15.31 -4.81
N GLY A 14 7.87 14.26 -4.56
CA GLY A 14 6.48 14.39 -4.12
C GLY A 14 5.50 14.83 -5.22
N GLU A 15 5.94 14.81 -6.49
CA GLU A 15 5.10 15.16 -7.66
C GLU A 15 4.11 14.04 -7.99
N VAL A 16 4.51 12.78 -7.72
CA VAL A 16 3.71 11.57 -7.94
C VAL A 16 3.61 10.77 -6.65
N GLN A 17 2.40 10.39 -6.28
CA GLN A 17 2.09 9.48 -5.19
C GLN A 17 1.78 8.09 -5.75
N LEU A 18 2.46 7.08 -5.23
CA LEU A 18 2.17 5.68 -5.51
C LEU A 18 1.07 5.20 -4.56
N GLY A 19 -0.08 4.83 -5.09
CA GLY A 19 -1.13 4.13 -4.38
C GLY A 19 -0.95 2.61 -4.48
N VAL A 20 -1.19 1.90 -3.38
CA VAL A 20 -1.18 0.42 -3.35
C VAL A 20 -2.54 -0.08 -2.90
N HIS A 21 -3.08 -1.05 -3.63
CA HIS A 21 -4.33 -1.71 -3.25
C HIS A 21 -4.09 -2.73 -2.12
N ILE A 22 -4.00 -2.23 -0.87
CA ILE A 22 -3.61 -3.00 0.33
C ILE A 22 -4.39 -4.31 0.51
N ARG A 23 -5.69 -4.33 0.22
CA ARG A 23 -6.51 -5.57 0.37
C ARG A 23 -6.06 -6.70 -0.56
N LYS A 24 -5.61 -6.40 -1.78
CA LYS A 24 -5.11 -7.40 -2.74
C LYS A 24 -3.68 -7.81 -2.41
N MET A 25 -2.90 -6.90 -1.82
CA MET A 25 -1.52 -7.17 -1.44
C MET A 25 -1.40 -7.88 -0.10
N ASN A 26 -2.39 -7.73 0.78
CA ASN A 26 -2.52 -8.46 2.05
C ASN A 26 -3.42 -9.70 1.92
N SER A 27 -3.34 -10.43 0.81
CA SER A 27 -4.03 -11.71 0.62
C SER A 27 -3.06 -12.83 0.25
N PRO A 28 -3.39 -14.10 0.56
CA PRO A 28 -2.56 -15.25 0.21
C PRO A 28 -2.19 -15.27 -1.29
N GLY A 29 -0.93 -15.59 -1.60
CA GLY A 29 -0.41 -15.59 -2.97
C GLY A 29 0.20 -14.24 -3.43
N SER A 30 0.10 -13.20 -2.61
CA SER A 30 0.88 -11.97 -2.79
C SER A 30 2.31 -12.13 -2.25
N PRO A 31 3.35 -11.65 -2.96
CA PRO A 31 4.75 -11.78 -2.54
C PRO A 31 5.07 -11.04 -1.24
N VAL A 32 4.23 -10.10 -0.81
CA VAL A 32 4.41 -9.29 0.40
C VAL A 32 3.49 -9.72 1.56
N TYR A 33 2.75 -10.82 1.39
CA TYR A 33 1.80 -11.31 2.38
C TYR A 33 2.52 -12.03 3.53
N HIS A 34 2.30 -11.55 4.75
CA HIS A 34 2.76 -12.21 5.97
C HIS A 34 1.56 -12.65 6.81
N GLN A 35 1.29 -13.96 6.82
CA GLN A 35 0.16 -14.53 7.55
C GLN A 35 0.21 -14.23 9.05
N MET A 36 1.41 -14.30 9.65
CA MET A 36 1.60 -14.09 11.08
C MET A 36 1.24 -12.67 11.52
N GLU A 37 1.40 -11.65 10.67
CA GLU A 37 1.03 -10.27 11.00
C GLU A 37 -0.49 -10.11 11.17
N ASN A 38 -1.29 -10.90 10.46
CA ASN A 38 -2.75 -10.86 10.57
C ASN A 38 -3.28 -11.76 11.69
N VAL A 39 -2.68 -12.94 11.87
CA VAL A 39 -3.18 -13.96 12.81
C VAL A 39 -2.70 -13.69 14.24
N LEU A 40 -1.40 -13.43 14.42
CA LEU A 40 -0.79 -13.36 15.76
C LEU A 40 -1.47 -12.33 16.69
N PRO A 41 -1.77 -11.08 16.25
CA PRO A 41 -2.36 -10.10 17.15
C PRO A 41 -3.75 -10.49 17.63
N LEU A 42 -4.57 -11.07 16.74
CA LEU A 42 -5.93 -11.49 17.07
C LEU A 42 -5.93 -12.75 17.95
N SER A 43 -5.07 -13.72 17.63
CA SER A 43 -4.90 -14.93 18.44
C SER A 43 -4.39 -14.60 19.84
N ALA A 44 -3.42 -13.69 19.96
CA ALA A 44 -2.90 -13.24 21.25
C ALA A 44 -3.96 -12.50 22.07
N LEU A 45 -4.74 -11.61 21.45
CA LEU A 45 -5.83 -10.90 22.12
C LEU A 45 -6.90 -11.87 22.63
N LEU A 46 -7.30 -12.82 21.79
CA LEU A 46 -8.30 -13.82 22.15
C LEU A 46 -7.80 -14.71 23.30
N ALA A 47 -6.55 -15.20 23.20
CA ALA A 47 -5.94 -16.00 24.26
C ALA A 47 -5.86 -15.22 25.58
N ALA A 48 -5.46 -13.95 25.54
CA ALA A 48 -5.40 -13.09 26.72
C ALA A 48 -6.78 -12.89 27.36
N SER A 49 -7.83 -12.70 26.55
CA SER A 49 -9.20 -12.59 27.05
C SER A 49 -9.65 -13.90 27.72
N LEU A 50 -9.50 -15.04 27.06
CA LEU A 50 -9.90 -16.35 27.59
C LEU A 50 -9.15 -16.72 28.87
N LEU A 51 -7.84 -16.48 28.92
CA LEU A 51 -7.04 -16.70 30.13
C LEU A 51 -7.52 -15.82 31.29
N SER A 52 -7.92 -14.58 31.01
CA SER A 52 -8.44 -13.67 32.04
C SER A 52 -9.82 -14.08 32.56
N ILE A 53 -10.67 -14.64 31.70
CA ILE A 53 -11.95 -15.24 32.13
C ILE A 53 -11.68 -16.43 33.05
N TRP A 54 -10.72 -17.30 32.67
CA TRP A 54 -10.42 -18.52 33.39
C TRP A 54 -9.77 -18.27 34.76
N LEU A 55 -8.85 -17.30 34.85
CA LEU A 55 -8.07 -17.04 36.05
C LEU A 55 -8.68 -16.01 37.01
N ILE A 56 -9.51 -15.09 36.50
CA ILE A 56 -9.99 -13.94 37.28
C ILE A 56 -11.52 -13.90 37.28
N HIS A 57 -12.12 -13.43 36.19
CA HIS A 57 -13.57 -13.33 36.06
C HIS A 57 -13.95 -12.95 34.61
N PHE A 58 -15.17 -13.31 34.22
CA PHE A 58 -15.76 -12.91 32.95
C PHE A 58 -15.66 -11.40 32.64
N TYR A 59 -15.93 -10.52 33.60
CA TYR A 59 -15.91 -9.07 33.37
C TYR A 59 -14.53 -8.54 32.93
N VAL A 60 -13.46 -9.11 33.48
CA VAL A 60 -12.08 -8.73 33.13
C VAL A 60 -11.76 -9.20 31.72
N GLY A 61 -12.11 -10.45 31.38
CA GLY A 61 -11.93 -10.96 30.03
C GLY A 61 -12.71 -10.18 28.97
N ALA A 62 -13.95 -9.79 29.29
CA ALA A 62 -14.79 -8.96 28.42
C ALA A 62 -14.18 -7.55 28.23
N ALA A 63 -13.68 -6.92 29.30
CA ALA A 63 -13.01 -5.63 29.23
C ALA A 63 -11.74 -5.69 28.36
N ILE A 64 -10.91 -6.73 28.52
CA ILE A 64 -9.71 -6.94 27.70
C ILE A 64 -10.07 -7.12 26.23
N LEU A 65 -11.12 -7.90 25.93
CA LEU A 65 -11.53 -8.11 24.55
C LEU A 65 -12.03 -6.80 23.91
N LEU A 66 -12.84 -6.02 24.62
CA LEU A 66 -13.36 -4.74 24.14
C LEU A 66 -12.22 -3.74 23.91
N LEU A 67 -11.41 -3.48 24.94
CA LEU A 67 -10.32 -2.49 24.87
C LEU A 67 -9.23 -2.94 23.89
N GLY A 68 -8.90 -4.22 23.86
CA GLY A 68 -7.93 -4.78 22.94
C GLY A 68 -8.38 -4.73 21.49
N THR A 69 -9.68 -4.90 21.21
CA THR A 69 -10.23 -4.74 19.85
C THR A 69 -10.13 -3.28 19.40
N ILE A 70 -10.49 -2.32 20.27
CA ILE A 70 -10.34 -0.89 19.99
C ILE A 70 -8.86 -0.56 19.73
N TYR A 71 -7.96 -1.04 20.59
CA TYR A 71 -6.53 -0.84 20.43
C TYR A 71 -6.01 -1.43 19.11
N TRP A 72 -6.41 -2.66 18.78
CA TRP A 72 -6.02 -3.32 17.55
C TRP A 72 -6.45 -2.52 16.32
N MET A 73 -7.70 -2.05 16.29
CA MET A 73 -8.24 -1.28 15.19
C MET A 73 -7.54 0.08 15.03
N MET A 74 -7.23 0.76 16.15
CA MET A 74 -6.62 2.09 16.12
C MET A 74 -5.10 2.07 15.91
N LYS A 75 -4.39 1.02 16.33
CA LYS A 75 -2.91 1.01 16.35
C LYS A 75 -2.28 -0.12 15.54
N ILE A 76 -2.81 -1.33 15.61
CA ILE A 76 -2.20 -2.50 14.96
C ILE A 76 -2.58 -2.52 13.47
N GLN A 77 -3.87 -2.37 13.16
CA GLN A 77 -4.36 -2.41 11.78
C GLN A 77 -3.70 -1.33 10.88
N PRO A 78 -3.53 -0.06 11.30
CA PRO A 78 -2.85 0.94 10.48
C PRO A 78 -1.37 0.60 10.24
N ARG A 79 -0.67 0.05 11.24
CA ARG A 79 0.74 -0.37 11.10
C ARG A 79 0.90 -1.52 10.11
N ILE A 80 -0.02 -2.50 10.11
CA ILE A 80 0.00 -3.59 9.12
C ILE A 80 -0.21 -3.04 7.71
N LYS A 81 -1.16 -2.11 7.53
CA LYS A 81 -1.40 -1.46 6.23
C LYS A 81 -0.15 -0.73 5.74
N GLU A 82 0.51 0.02 6.62
CA GLU A 82 1.75 0.73 6.30
C GLU A 82 2.89 -0.22 5.94
N GLY A 83 3.08 -1.31 6.70
CA GLY A 83 4.09 -2.33 6.38
C GLY A 83 3.85 -3.00 5.02
N VAL A 84 2.59 -3.33 4.70
CA VAL A 84 2.22 -3.86 3.39
C VAL A 84 2.48 -2.85 2.28
N PHE A 85 2.16 -1.57 2.51
CA PHE A 85 2.45 -0.48 1.58
C PHE A 85 3.95 -0.40 1.28
N GLN A 86 4.79 -0.28 2.32
CA GLN A 86 6.23 -0.14 2.18
C GLN A 86 6.88 -1.32 1.45
N ARG A 87 6.51 -2.56 1.81
CA ARG A 87 7.03 -3.76 1.12
C ARG A 87 6.58 -3.81 -0.33
N THR A 88 5.34 -3.41 -0.63
CA THR A 88 4.84 -3.38 -2.01
C THR A 88 5.53 -2.30 -2.83
N ALA A 89 5.69 -1.10 -2.28
CA ALA A 89 6.37 0.01 -2.93
C ALA A 89 7.84 -0.33 -3.21
N ALA A 90 8.54 -0.91 -2.23
CA ALA A 90 9.91 -1.38 -2.40
C ALA A 90 10.03 -2.43 -3.51
N LEU A 91 9.14 -3.44 -3.52
CA LEU A 91 9.12 -4.47 -4.55
C LEU A 91 8.80 -3.89 -5.95
N ALA A 92 7.86 -2.95 -6.03
CA ALA A 92 7.46 -2.30 -7.27
C ALA A 92 8.60 -1.46 -7.87
N LEU A 93 9.34 -0.72 -7.02
CA LEU A 93 10.41 0.18 -7.46
C LEU A 93 11.78 -0.53 -7.62
N GLU A 94 11.88 -1.81 -7.28
CA GLU A 94 13.11 -2.60 -7.45
C GLU A 94 13.44 -2.87 -8.92
N SER A 95 12.44 -3.16 -9.75
CA SER A 95 12.62 -3.43 -11.18
C SER A 95 11.36 -3.17 -11.99
N GLU A 96 11.53 -2.81 -13.27
CA GLU A 96 10.40 -2.59 -14.18
C GLU A 96 9.52 -3.83 -14.33
N ARG A 97 10.12 -5.02 -14.36
CA ARG A 97 9.38 -6.27 -14.44
C ARG A 97 8.45 -6.46 -13.24
N ASN A 98 8.91 -6.12 -12.03
CA ASN A 98 8.08 -6.20 -10.83
C ASN A 98 6.97 -5.15 -10.87
N PHE A 99 7.29 -3.94 -11.30
CA PHE A 99 6.30 -2.87 -11.49
C PHE A 99 5.20 -3.29 -12.47
N ASP A 100 5.58 -3.78 -13.65
CA ASP A 100 4.67 -4.26 -14.69
C ASP A 100 3.80 -5.43 -14.18
N ALA A 101 4.39 -6.38 -13.47
CA ALA A 101 3.66 -7.50 -12.89
C ALA A 101 2.62 -7.07 -11.84
N LEU A 102 2.93 -6.05 -11.04
CA LEU A 102 2.02 -5.49 -10.04
C LEU A 102 0.96 -4.57 -10.68
N TRP A 103 1.34 -3.79 -11.69
CA TRP A 103 0.45 -2.95 -12.49
C TRP A 103 -0.60 -3.79 -13.21
N ALA A 104 -0.17 -4.88 -13.87
CA ALA A 104 -1.04 -5.82 -14.57
C ALA A 104 -2.05 -6.50 -13.63
N LYS A 105 -1.71 -6.65 -12.35
CA LYS A 105 -2.59 -7.20 -11.30
C LYS A 105 -3.52 -6.16 -10.68
N ASP A 106 -3.52 -4.92 -11.15
CA ASP A 106 -4.31 -3.82 -10.58
C ASP A 106 -4.02 -3.65 -9.07
N ALA A 107 -2.74 -3.84 -8.70
CA ALA A 107 -2.25 -3.68 -7.34
C ALA A 107 -1.68 -2.29 -7.06
N LEU A 108 -1.37 -1.54 -8.11
CA LEU A 108 -0.76 -0.21 -8.06
C LEU A 108 -1.68 0.81 -8.75
N THR A 109 -1.66 2.03 -8.24
CA THR A 109 -2.22 3.22 -8.88
C THR A 109 -1.22 4.36 -8.75
N LEU A 110 -1.19 5.28 -9.71
CA LEU A 110 -0.39 6.50 -9.64
C LEU A 110 -1.34 7.68 -9.55
N TYR A 111 -0.98 8.64 -8.71
CA TYR A 111 -1.70 9.90 -8.57
C TYR A 111 -0.70 11.04 -8.58
N ALA A 112 -0.87 12.00 -9.48
CA ALA A 112 -0.02 13.17 -9.58
C ALA A 112 -0.86 14.43 -9.42
N LYS A 113 -0.31 15.41 -8.71
CA LYS A 113 -0.89 16.74 -8.59
C LYS A 113 0.04 17.72 -9.29
N LEU A 114 -0.38 18.22 -10.45
CA LEU A 114 0.44 19.13 -11.25
C LEU A 114 0.49 20.53 -10.60
N PRO A 115 1.55 21.31 -10.87
CA PRO A 115 1.68 22.69 -10.41
C PRO A 115 0.49 23.58 -10.82
N ASP A 116 -0.13 23.27 -11.96
CA ASP A 116 -1.31 23.95 -12.50
C ASP A 116 -2.62 23.61 -11.75
N GLY A 117 -2.53 22.85 -10.65
CA GLY A 117 -3.68 22.40 -9.87
C GLY A 117 -4.46 21.23 -10.49
N THR A 118 -4.02 20.73 -11.63
CA THR A 118 -4.65 19.58 -12.31
C THR A 118 -4.25 18.27 -11.64
N GLU A 119 -5.22 17.42 -11.35
CA GLU A 119 -4.99 16.09 -10.78
C GLU A 119 -5.02 15.05 -11.91
N ARG A 120 -3.97 14.23 -12.02
CA ARG A 120 -3.92 13.12 -12.97
C ARG A 120 -3.76 11.81 -12.21
N ALA A 121 -4.62 10.85 -12.51
CA ALA A 121 -4.53 9.50 -11.94
C ALA A 121 -4.35 8.48 -13.05
N ALA A 122 -3.42 7.54 -12.86
CA ALA A 122 -3.28 6.37 -13.69
C ALA A 122 -3.54 5.11 -12.87
N ALA A 123 -4.25 4.17 -13.46
CA ALA A 123 -4.55 2.85 -12.92
C ALA A 123 -4.30 1.83 -14.02
N ARG A 124 -4.51 0.53 -13.76
CA ARG A 124 -4.23 -0.56 -14.72
C ARG A 124 -4.71 -0.33 -16.15
N LYS A 125 -5.83 0.38 -16.35
CA LYS A 125 -6.40 0.68 -17.68
C LYS A 125 -5.54 1.64 -18.52
N HIS A 126 -4.61 2.34 -17.88
CA HIS A 126 -3.70 3.30 -18.49
C HIS A 126 -2.30 2.69 -18.60
N ASP A 127 -1.56 3.12 -19.62
CA ASP A 127 -0.14 2.82 -19.71
C ASP A 127 0.63 3.74 -18.75
N TRP A 128 1.25 3.15 -17.73
CA TRP A 128 2.02 3.90 -16.75
C TRP A 128 3.28 4.52 -17.37
N ARG A 129 3.84 3.93 -18.44
CA ARG A 129 5.00 4.49 -19.14
C ARG A 129 4.60 5.75 -19.89
N ALA A 130 3.48 5.71 -20.60
CA ALA A 130 2.91 6.89 -21.25
C ALA A 130 2.60 7.99 -20.21
N PHE A 131 1.99 7.62 -19.08
CA PHE A 131 1.74 8.55 -17.99
C PHE A 131 3.02 9.25 -17.49
N VAL A 132 4.12 8.50 -17.31
CA VAL A 132 5.41 9.06 -16.89
C VAL A 132 5.99 10.00 -17.94
N ARG A 133 5.91 9.65 -19.22
CA ARG A 133 6.44 10.48 -20.32
C ARG A 133 5.67 11.80 -20.44
N ASP A 134 4.35 11.77 -20.24
CA ASP A 134 3.47 12.95 -20.32
C ASP A 134 3.58 13.89 -19.11
N MET A 135 4.36 13.53 -18.09
CA MET A 135 4.54 14.35 -16.90
C MET A 135 5.60 15.46 -17.14
N PRO A 136 5.31 16.71 -16.75
CA PRO A 136 6.28 17.79 -16.83
C PRO A 136 7.48 17.49 -15.92
N GLY A 137 8.70 17.62 -16.44
CA GLY A 137 9.93 17.33 -15.68
C GLY A 137 10.29 15.83 -15.60
N SER A 138 9.65 14.99 -16.41
CA SER A 138 10.01 13.56 -16.55
C SER A 138 11.37 13.34 -17.23
N GLY A 139 11.91 14.36 -17.90
CA GLY A 139 13.13 14.26 -18.71
C GLY A 139 12.91 13.66 -20.10
N PHE A 140 11.67 13.26 -20.42
CA PHE A 140 11.24 12.91 -21.75
C PHE A 140 10.55 14.13 -22.37
N GLU A 141 10.85 14.45 -23.64
CA GLU A 141 10.06 15.45 -24.36
C GLU A 141 8.61 14.95 -24.43
N ALA A 142 7.67 15.74 -23.93
CA ALA A 142 6.25 15.46 -24.12
C ALA A 142 5.98 15.50 -25.62
N GLU A 143 5.58 14.37 -26.22
CA GLU A 143 5.13 14.40 -27.60
C GLU A 143 3.91 15.34 -27.69
N PRO A 144 3.94 16.36 -28.56
CA PRO A 144 2.84 17.30 -28.69
C PRO A 144 1.71 16.62 -29.47
N GLY A 145 0.80 15.91 -28.79
CA GLY A 145 -0.40 15.42 -29.46
C GLY A 145 -1.17 14.29 -28.79
N ALA A 146 -1.95 14.62 -27.76
CA ALA A 146 -3.21 13.91 -27.48
C ALA A 146 -4.18 14.88 -26.79
N ALA A 147 -4.77 15.74 -27.60
CA ALA A 147 -5.98 16.49 -27.24
C ALA A 147 -7.22 15.59 -27.39
#